data_AF-A0A7X9BCY5-F1
#
_entry.id   AF-A0A7X9BCY5-F1
#
_cell.length_a   1.000
_cell.length_b   1.000
_cell.length_c   1.000
_cell.angle_alpha   90.00
_cell.angle_beta   90.00
_cell.angle_gamma   90.00
#
_symmetry.space_group_name_H-M   'P 1'
#
loop_
_entity.id
_entity.type
_entity.pdbx_description
1 polymer ?
#
loop_
_entity_poly.entity_id
_entity_poly.type
_entity_poly.pdbx_seq_one_letter_code
_entity_poly.pdbx_strand_id
1 'polypeptide(L)'
;MERSRLTVLLFVIVIIILGFIIFLFSDNKKTIPKEENLTIYKDDEVVRLNDYSTFLSINELINKYYQNIFFDKKEANYNVLEKGYLLEEKITEDNINTIWSDIKGEVTYYVDKIYVSKKNNILYYFVQGTRYEFLMLEGIFKNKENDNFVIIEDKKTGCYGLIPFERQDDLYNYATKYNKEKITNVERTKNNKFNLIDFGTESIAKIYINYYVNLLFNDIDKAYNKLSSKMKEKYLTVQDFKYVRKDIENKMNSKIYAHSTSKKEQYNILEVQLSNGVIIIFKETNVMDFELHIDDKEVAYE
;
A
#
# COMPACT_ATOMS: atom_id res chain seq x y z
N MET A 1 -22.95 -27.05 37.27
CA MET A 1 -22.80 -25.60 36.99
C MET A 1 -21.63 -25.28 36.06
N GLU A 2 -20.58 -26.10 36.00
CA GLU A 2 -19.46 -25.91 35.05
C GLU A 2 -19.80 -26.30 33.60
N ARG A 3 -20.56 -27.38 33.39
CA ARG A 3 -20.97 -27.82 32.04
C ARG A 3 -21.80 -26.75 31.29
N SER A 4 -22.69 -26.05 31.99
CA SER A 4 -23.50 -24.98 31.38
C SER A 4 -22.68 -23.74 31.02
N ARG A 5 -21.61 -23.43 31.76
CA ARG A 5 -20.69 -22.32 31.44
C ARG A 5 -19.83 -22.64 30.21
N LEU A 6 -19.39 -23.89 30.07
CA LEU A 6 -18.62 -24.35 28.91
C LEU A 6 -19.49 -24.34 27.63
N THR A 7 -20.77 -24.73 27.71
CA THR A 7 -21.69 -24.67 26.57
C THR A 7 -21.97 -23.24 26.12
N VAL A 8 -22.14 -22.29 27.06
CA VAL A 8 -22.34 -20.88 26.72
C VAL A 8 -21.09 -20.29 26.07
N LEU A 9 -19.89 -20.62 26.56
CA LEU A 9 -18.62 -20.14 25.98
C LEU A 9 -18.44 -20.63 24.53
N LEU A 10 -18.71 -21.92 24.27
CA LEU A 10 -18.66 -22.49 22.92
C LEU A 10 -19.66 -21.82 21.97
N PHE A 11 -20.86 -21.50 22.46
CA PHE A 11 -21.87 -20.83 21.66
C PHE A 11 -21.46 -19.40 21.27
N VAL A 12 -20.84 -18.66 22.18
CA VAL A 12 -20.32 -17.30 21.91
C VAL A 12 -19.18 -17.35 20.88
N ILE A 13 -18.26 -18.31 20.98
CA ILE A 13 -17.17 -18.50 20.00
C ILE A 13 -17.73 -18.81 18.61
N VAL A 14 -18.75 -19.67 18.52
CA VAL A 14 -19.40 -19.99 17.24
C VAL A 14 -20.09 -18.77 16.62
N ILE A 15 -20.73 -17.91 17.41
CA ILE A 15 -21.33 -16.65 16.93
C ILE A 15 -20.26 -15.69 16.43
N ILE A 16 -19.12 -15.57 17.12
CA ILE A 16 -18.01 -14.72 16.68
C ILE A 16 -17.43 -15.24 15.36
N ILE A 17 -17.24 -16.56 15.22
CA ILE A 17 -16.75 -17.17 13.98
C ILE A 17 -17.74 -16.97 12.83
N LEU A 18 -19.05 -17.15 13.07
CA LEU A 18 -20.09 -16.90 12.07
C LEU A 18 -20.17 -15.42 11.67
N GLY A 19 -20.03 -14.50 12.63
CA GLY A 19 -19.95 -13.06 12.36
C GLY A 19 -18.73 -12.69 11.52
N PHE A 20 -17.58 -13.32 11.80
CA PHE A 20 -16.34 -13.15 11.03
C PHE A 20 -16.47 -13.72 9.61
N ILE A 21 -17.14 -14.87 9.44
CA ILE A 21 -17.43 -15.46 8.13
C ILE A 21 -18.37 -14.54 7.33
N ILE A 22 -19.46 -14.04 7.92
CA ILE A 22 -20.38 -13.12 7.23
C ILE A 22 -19.67 -11.82 6.87
N PHE A 23 -18.77 -11.31 7.72
CA PHE A 23 -17.92 -10.15 7.41
C PHE A 23 -16.99 -10.44 6.23
N LEU A 24 -16.34 -11.60 6.18
CA LEU A 24 -15.48 -12.01 5.06
C LEU A 24 -16.24 -12.25 3.75
N PHE A 25 -17.54 -12.56 3.80
CA PHE A 25 -18.37 -12.77 2.61
C PHE A 25 -19.23 -11.56 2.21
N SER A 26 -19.35 -10.52 3.05
CA SER A 26 -20.17 -9.34 2.74
C SER A 26 -19.53 -8.39 1.73
N ASP A 27 -18.25 -8.55 1.39
CA ASP A 27 -17.56 -7.73 0.38
C ASP A 27 -17.69 -8.25 -1.07
N ASN A 28 -18.44 -9.33 -1.29
CA ASN A 28 -18.69 -9.85 -2.64
C ASN A 28 -19.95 -9.25 -3.31
N LYS A 29 -20.18 -7.94 -3.16
CA LYS A 29 -20.96 -7.24 -4.18
C LYS A 29 -20.08 -7.09 -5.41
N LYS A 30 -20.25 -8.01 -6.36
CA LYS A 30 -19.76 -7.84 -7.73
C LYS A 30 -20.41 -6.61 -8.34
N THR A 31 -19.80 -5.45 -8.14
CA THR A 31 -19.90 -4.35 -9.08
C THR A 31 -19.30 -4.86 -10.39
N ILE A 32 -20.15 -4.97 -11.41
CA ILE A 32 -19.68 -5.07 -12.78
C ILE A 32 -18.82 -3.81 -12.98
N PRO A 33 -17.52 -3.93 -13.29
CA PRO A 33 -16.68 -2.75 -13.45
C PRO A 33 -17.27 -1.93 -14.58
N LYS A 34 -17.66 -0.69 -14.27
CA LYS A 34 -17.82 0.34 -15.29
C LYS A 34 -16.48 0.39 -16.01
N GLU A 35 -16.48 0.39 -17.35
CA GLU A 35 -15.30 0.73 -18.14
C GLU A 35 -14.85 2.13 -17.74
N GLU A 36 -13.95 2.18 -16.76
CA GLU A 36 -13.21 3.39 -16.41
C GLU A 36 -12.16 3.62 -17.48
N ASN A 37 -11.98 4.91 -17.80
CA ASN A 37 -11.04 5.43 -18.78
C ASN A 37 -9.73 4.64 -18.78
N LEU A 38 -9.55 3.74 -19.76
CA LEU A 38 -8.29 3.06 -20.00
C LEU A 38 -7.23 4.13 -20.24
N THR A 39 -6.36 4.36 -19.26
CA THR A 39 -5.14 5.12 -19.47
C THR A 39 -4.34 4.41 -20.55
N ILE A 40 -4.37 4.92 -21.77
CA ILE A 40 -3.71 4.30 -22.92
C ILE A 40 -2.21 4.55 -22.76
N TYR A 41 -1.50 3.60 -22.17
CA TYR A 41 -0.04 3.61 -22.17
C TYR A 41 0.45 3.35 -23.60
N LYS A 42 1.30 4.24 -24.10
CA LYS A 42 1.99 4.02 -25.37
C LYS A 42 3.15 3.05 -25.14
N ASP A 43 3.44 2.27 -26.16
CA ASP A 43 4.56 1.34 -26.12
C ASP A 43 5.88 2.10 -25.97
N ASP A 44 6.77 1.54 -25.15
CA ASP A 44 8.09 2.05 -24.79
C ASP A 44 8.12 3.39 -24.03
N GLU A 45 6.98 4.02 -23.78
CA GLU A 45 6.87 5.22 -22.94
C GLU A 45 6.95 4.84 -21.46
N VAL A 46 7.66 5.64 -20.66
CA VAL A 46 7.71 5.52 -19.19
C VAL A 46 6.97 6.70 -18.60
N VAL A 47 5.87 6.45 -17.90
CA VAL A 47 5.04 7.49 -17.28
C VAL A 47 4.82 7.22 -15.80
N ARG A 48 4.60 8.27 -15.03
CA ARG A 48 4.20 8.15 -13.63
C ARG A 48 2.77 7.61 -13.55
N LEU A 49 2.54 6.59 -12.72
CA LEU A 49 1.21 6.00 -12.54
C LEU A 49 0.34 6.92 -11.66
N ASN A 50 -0.80 7.36 -12.21
CA ASN A 50 -1.73 8.27 -11.53
C ASN A 50 -3.09 7.63 -11.19
N ASP A 51 -3.26 6.34 -11.52
CA ASP A 51 -4.50 5.60 -11.30
C ASP A 51 -4.53 4.95 -9.92
N TYR A 52 -5.49 5.32 -9.06
CA TYR A 52 -5.56 4.82 -7.68
C TYR A 52 -5.80 3.31 -7.63
N SER A 53 -6.73 2.79 -8.44
CA SER A 53 -7.10 1.38 -8.42
C SER A 53 -5.90 0.50 -8.73
N THR A 54 -5.13 0.83 -9.76
CA THR A 54 -3.89 0.12 -10.13
C THR A 54 -2.81 0.30 -9.07
N PHE A 55 -2.58 1.53 -8.61
CA PHE A 55 -1.54 1.83 -7.63
C PHE A 55 -1.76 1.06 -6.32
N LEU A 56 -2.98 1.11 -5.78
CA LEU A 56 -3.35 0.45 -4.53
C LEU A 56 -3.42 -1.06 -4.69
N SER A 57 -3.85 -1.57 -5.86
CA SER A 57 -3.77 -3.02 -6.14
C SER A 57 -2.32 -3.52 -6.12
N ILE A 58 -1.38 -2.76 -6.68
CA ILE A 58 0.05 -3.07 -6.62
C ILE A 58 0.56 -3.06 -5.18
N ASN A 59 0.17 -2.06 -4.38
CA ASN A 59 0.51 -2.01 -2.95
C ASN A 59 0.00 -3.26 -2.20
N GLU A 60 -1.24 -3.69 -2.44
CA GLU A 60 -1.81 -4.92 -1.87
C GLU A 60 -1.07 -6.19 -2.31
N LEU A 61 -0.69 -6.28 -3.60
CA LEU A 61 0.08 -7.42 -4.11
C LEU A 61 1.43 -7.56 -3.39
N ILE A 62 2.14 -6.45 -3.17
CA ILE A 62 3.43 -6.44 -2.46
C ILE A 62 3.22 -6.74 -0.96
N ASN A 63 2.21 -6.16 -0.32
CA ASN A 63 1.89 -6.49 1.08
C ASN A 63 1.56 -7.98 1.26
N LYS A 64 0.79 -8.58 0.33
CA LYS A 64 0.51 -10.01 0.32
C LYS A 64 1.78 -10.85 0.16
N TYR A 65 2.71 -10.42 -0.69
CA TYR A 65 4.02 -11.05 -0.86
C TYR A 65 4.80 -11.05 0.47
N TYR A 66 4.85 -9.93 1.20
CA TYR A 66 5.46 -9.89 2.54
C TYR A 66 4.72 -10.73 3.59
N GLN A 67 3.38 -10.70 3.61
CA GLN A 67 2.58 -11.53 4.52
C GLN A 67 2.87 -13.02 4.31
N ASN A 68 3.02 -13.45 3.06
CA ASN A 68 3.37 -14.84 2.77
C ASN A 68 4.74 -15.23 3.31
N ILE A 69 5.72 -14.31 3.38
CA ILE A 69 7.00 -14.60 4.07
C ILE A 69 6.73 -14.84 5.56
N PHE A 70 5.99 -13.92 6.17
CA PHE A 70 5.76 -13.92 7.60
C PHE A 70 5.06 -15.20 8.06
N PHE A 71 4.15 -15.71 7.22
CA PHE A 71 3.46 -16.98 7.43
C PHE A 71 4.17 -18.22 6.82
N ASP A 72 5.43 -18.09 6.37
CA ASP A 72 6.24 -19.16 5.74
C ASP A 72 5.52 -19.90 4.58
N LYS A 73 4.75 -19.16 3.78
CA LYS A 73 4.02 -19.69 2.61
C LYS A 73 4.92 -19.71 1.37
N LYS A 74 5.93 -20.59 1.38
CA LYS A 74 6.96 -20.70 0.33
C LYS A 74 6.39 -20.86 -1.08
N GLU A 75 5.49 -21.82 -1.30
CA GLU A 75 4.81 -22.03 -2.58
C GLU A 75 4.12 -20.73 -3.08
N ALA A 76 3.50 -19.98 -2.16
CA ALA A 76 2.80 -18.75 -2.52
C ALA A 76 3.73 -17.65 -3.00
N ASN A 77 4.89 -17.51 -2.38
CA ASN A 77 5.92 -16.57 -2.80
C ASN A 77 6.65 -17.02 -4.07
N TYR A 78 6.97 -18.31 -4.17
CA TYR A 78 7.61 -18.86 -5.35
C TYR A 78 6.75 -18.65 -6.59
N ASN A 79 5.44 -18.92 -6.48
CA ASN A 79 4.49 -18.81 -7.58
C ASN A 79 4.31 -17.39 -8.13
N VAL A 80 4.69 -16.34 -7.39
CA VAL A 80 4.52 -14.95 -7.83
C VAL A 80 5.81 -14.31 -8.33
N LEU A 81 6.97 -14.94 -8.12
CA LEU A 81 8.24 -14.47 -8.63
C LEU A 81 8.35 -14.70 -10.15
N GLU A 82 8.99 -13.76 -10.83
CA GLU A 82 9.25 -13.89 -12.27
C GLU A 82 10.23 -15.03 -12.55
N LYS A 83 9.97 -15.81 -13.60
CA LYS A 83 10.70 -17.06 -13.90
C LYS A 83 12.16 -16.82 -14.26
N GLY A 84 12.44 -15.82 -15.08
CA GLY A 84 13.80 -15.41 -15.42
C GLY A 84 14.61 -15.06 -14.17
N TYR A 85 14.03 -14.29 -13.25
CA TYR A 85 14.62 -13.97 -11.95
C TYR A 85 14.89 -15.22 -11.09
N LEU A 86 13.92 -16.13 -10.98
CA LEU A 86 14.11 -17.40 -10.27
C LEU A 86 15.30 -18.20 -10.82
N LEU A 87 15.46 -18.24 -12.15
CA LEU A 87 16.54 -18.95 -12.82
C LEU A 87 17.90 -18.25 -12.65
N GLU A 88 17.94 -16.93 -12.77
CA GLU A 88 19.15 -16.12 -12.65
C GLU A 88 19.75 -16.21 -11.24
N GLU A 89 18.89 -16.10 -10.22
CA GLU A 89 19.28 -16.14 -8.80
C GLU A 89 19.30 -17.55 -8.20
N LYS A 90 19.02 -18.59 -8.99
CA LYS A 90 18.97 -20.01 -8.57
C LYS A 90 18.02 -20.23 -7.38
N ILE A 91 16.87 -19.57 -7.42
CA ILE A 91 15.83 -19.68 -6.40
C ILE A 91 14.98 -20.91 -6.66
N THR A 92 14.79 -21.71 -5.63
CA THR A 92 13.87 -22.85 -5.56
C THR A 92 12.85 -22.60 -4.46
N GLU A 93 11.77 -23.37 -4.44
CA GLU A 93 10.80 -23.29 -3.34
C GLU A 93 11.45 -23.58 -1.98
N ASP A 94 12.44 -24.47 -1.92
CA ASP A 94 13.14 -24.84 -0.69
C ASP A 94 14.01 -23.70 -0.14
N ASN A 95 14.65 -22.94 -1.03
CA ASN A 95 15.62 -21.91 -0.65
C ASN A 95 15.05 -20.49 -0.71
N ILE A 96 13.79 -20.28 -1.11
CA ILE A 96 13.22 -18.95 -1.34
C ILE A 96 13.36 -18.01 -0.14
N ASN A 97 13.35 -18.53 1.08
CA ASN A 97 13.49 -17.71 2.30
C ASN A 97 14.87 -17.02 2.41
N THR A 98 15.89 -17.45 1.67
CA THR A 98 17.23 -16.83 1.71
C THR A 98 17.21 -15.40 1.17
N ILE A 99 16.34 -15.09 0.20
CA ILE A 99 16.16 -13.75 -0.39
C ILE A 99 15.71 -12.72 0.66
N TRP A 100 15.14 -13.19 1.77
CA TRP A 100 14.44 -12.37 2.76
C TRP A 100 14.97 -12.63 4.17
N SER A 101 16.20 -13.14 4.25
CA SER A 101 16.85 -13.49 5.51
C SER A 101 17.03 -12.29 6.46
N ASP A 102 16.90 -11.07 5.94
CA ASP A 102 16.89 -9.82 6.70
C ASP A 102 15.54 -9.52 7.38
N ILE A 103 14.45 -10.18 6.97
CA ILE A 103 13.09 -9.99 7.51
C ILE A 103 12.84 -10.94 8.68
N LYS A 104 12.58 -10.37 9.84
CA LYS A 104 12.42 -11.05 11.14
C LYS A 104 11.08 -10.74 11.82
N GLY A 105 10.32 -9.78 11.32
CA GLY A 105 9.05 -9.32 11.88
C GLY A 105 7.91 -9.27 10.88
N GLU A 106 6.75 -8.83 11.37
CA GLU A 106 5.60 -8.52 10.51
C GLU A 106 5.94 -7.27 9.70
N VAL A 107 5.64 -7.31 8.39
CA VAL A 107 5.97 -6.25 7.46
C VAL A 107 4.71 -5.57 6.96
N THR A 108 4.72 -4.24 7.00
CA THR A 108 3.83 -3.39 6.20
C THR A 108 4.66 -2.65 5.15
N TYR A 109 4.24 -2.70 3.90
CA TYR A 109 4.87 -2.00 2.79
C TYR A 109 3.99 -0.85 2.33
N TYR A 110 4.59 0.32 2.14
CA TYR A 110 3.93 1.45 1.49
C TYR A 110 4.65 1.80 0.21
N VAL A 111 3.93 1.76 -0.90
CA VAL A 111 4.41 2.28 -2.17
C VAL A 111 4.52 3.81 -2.08
N ASP A 112 5.71 4.34 -2.36
CA ASP A 112 5.96 5.77 -2.48
C ASP A 112 5.70 6.26 -3.91
N LYS A 113 6.01 5.42 -4.90
CA LYS A 113 6.19 5.85 -6.28
C LYS A 113 6.14 4.68 -7.27
N ILE A 114 5.35 4.83 -8.34
CA ILE A 114 5.28 3.85 -9.44
C ILE A 114 5.46 4.55 -10.79
N TYR A 115 6.39 4.04 -11.60
CA TYR A 115 6.42 4.28 -13.04
C TYR A 115 5.86 3.08 -13.77
N VAL A 116 5.10 3.32 -14.83
CA VAL A 116 4.53 2.29 -15.68
C VAL A 116 5.07 2.46 -17.10
N SER A 117 5.35 1.32 -17.73
CA SER A 117 5.66 1.26 -19.14
C SER A 117 5.01 0.06 -19.79
N LYS A 118 4.78 0.15 -21.10
CA LYS A 118 4.14 -0.90 -21.87
C LYS A 118 5.06 -1.39 -22.98
N LYS A 119 5.04 -2.70 -23.24
CA LYS A 119 5.57 -3.29 -24.46
C LYS A 119 4.59 -4.36 -24.94
N ASN A 120 3.99 -4.19 -26.11
CA ASN A 120 2.98 -5.10 -26.62
C ASN A 120 1.81 -5.26 -25.62
N ASN A 121 1.60 -6.47 -25.07
CA ASN A 121 0.55 -6.76 -24.08
C ASN A 121 1.11 -6.88 -22.65
N ILE A 122 2.36 -6.49 -22.44
CA ILE A 122 3.01 -6.54 -21.14
C ILE A 122 3.08 -5.13 -20.56
N LEU A 123 2.60 -4.98 -19.32
CA LEU A 123 2.81 -3.79 -18.51
C LEU A 123 3.91 -4.06 -17.49
N TYR A 124 4.82 -3.10 -17.35
CA TYR A 124 5.90 -3.11 -16.38
C TYR A 124 5.65 -1.99 -15.38
N TYR A 125 5.43 -2.34 -14.13
CA TYR A 125 5.32 -1.41 -13.02
C TYR A 125 6.62 -1.42 -12.24
N PHE A 126 7.34 -0.31 -12.30
CA PHE A 126 8.55 -0.06 -11.53
C PHE A 126 8.14 0.64 -10.25
N VAL A 127 8.29 -0.07 -9.13
CA VAL A 127 7.75 0.31 -7.83
C VAL A 127 8.89 0.63 -6.88
N GLN A 128 8.82 1.79 -6.25
CA GLN A 128 9.64 2.17 -5.10
C GLN A 128 8.73 2.39 -3.90
N GLY A 129 9.16 1.89 -2.76
CA GLY A 129 8.45 2.04 -1.51
C GLY A 129 9.34 1.87 -0.29
N THR A 130 8.68 1.95 0.85
CA THR A 130 9.31 1.80 2.16
C THR A 130 8.68 0.63 2.89
N ARG A 131 9.53 -0.29 3.32
CA ARG A 131 9.16 -1.43 4.16
C ARG A 131 9.26 -1.02 5.63
N TYR A 132 8.22 -1.25 6.41
CA TYR A 132 8.20 -1.09 7.86
C TYR A 132 8.03 -2.46 8.51
N GLU A 133 8.96 -2.82 9.37
CA GLU A 133 9.04 -4.11 10.03
C GLU A 133 8.86 -3.95 11.54
N PHE A 134 7.88 -4.66 12.09
CA PHE A 134 7.61 -4.69 13.52
C PHE A 134 8.18 -5.95 14.17
N LEU A 135 9.18 -5.76 15.04
CA LEU A 135 9.81 -6.83 15.81
C LEU A 135 9.09 -6.97 17.16
N MET A 136 8.05 -7.80 17.20
CA MET A 136 7.18 -7.97 18.39
C MET A 136 7.94 -8.20 19.71
N LEU A 137 9.05 -8.96 19.65
CA LEU A 137 9.83 -9.31 20.84
C LEU A 137 10.74 -8.18 21.33
N GLU A 138 11.12 -7.26 20.45
CA GLU A 138 12.08 -6.19 20.75
C GLU A 138 11.38 -4.83 20.92
N GLY A 139 10.12 -4.71 20.49
CA GLY A 139 9.43 -3.41 20.40
C GLY A 139 10.13 -2.45 19.43
N ILE A 140 10.99 -2.98 18.56
CA ILE A 140 11.79 -2.21 17.61
C ILE A 140 11.05 -2.17 16.27
N PHE A 141 10.99 -0.97 15.71
CA PHE A 141 10.53 -0.74 14.35
C PHE A 141 11.75 -0.49 13.48
N LYS A 142 11.87 -1.25 12.40
CA LYS A 142 12.89 -1.02 11.37
C LYS A 142 12.20 -0.59 10.10
N ASN A 143 12.72 0.44 9.47
CA ASN A 143 12.33 0.81 8.12
C ASN A 143 13.46 0.50 7.14
N LYS A 144 13.10 0.01 5.95
CA LYS A 144 14.00 -0.11 4.81
C LYS A 144 13.40 0.71 3.67
N GLU A 145 14.05 1.82 3.37
CA GLU A 145 13.69 2.67 2.23
C GLU A 145 14.24 2.08 0.94
N ASN A 146 13.64 2.47 -0.19
CA ASN A 146 14.03 2.00 -1.52
C ASN A 146 14.00 0.47 -1.62
N ASP A 147 13.01 -0.15 -0.97
CA ASP A 147 12.72 -1.58 -1.13
C ASP A 147 11.86 -1.71 -2.40
N ASN A 148 12.47 -2.08 -3.52
CA ASN A 148 11.92 -1.85 -4.86
C ASN A 148 11.50 -3.15 -5.54
N PHE A 149 10.52 -3.02 -6.44
CA PHE A 149 9.97 -4.13 -7.20
C PHE A 149 9.76 -3.77 -8.67
N VAL A 150 9.95 -4.75 -9.55
CA VAL A 150 9.35 -4.72 -10.89
C VAL A 150 8.20 -5.71 -10.89
N ILE A 151 6.99 -5.25 -11.20
CA ILE A 151 5.83 -6.10 -11.43
C ILE A 151 5.55 -6.12 -12.92
N ILE A 152 5.49 -7.31 -13.49
CA ILE A 152 5.29 -7.54 -14.91
C ILE A 152 3.92 -8.18 -15.08
N GLU A 153 2.96 -7.45 -15.63
CA GLU A 153 1.60 -7.93 -15.88
C GLU A 153 1.44 -8.29 -17.36
N ASP A 154 1.04 -9.53 -17.64
CA ASP A 154 0.61 -9.94 -18.97
C ASP A 154 -0.89 -9.72 -19.11
N LYS A 155 -1.29 -8.70 -19.88
CA LYS A 155 -2.70 -8.33 -20.08
C LYS A 155 -3.51 -9.41 -20.79
N LYS A 156 -2.88 -10.35 -21.51
CA LYS A 156 -3.62 -11.45 -22.16
C LYS A 156 -4.07 -12.49 -21.14
N THR A 157 -3.21 -12.81 -20.18
CA THR A 157 -3.46 -13.86 -19.19
C THR A 157 -4.04 -13.31 -17.88
N GLY A 158 -3.84 -12.01 -17.62
CA GLY A 158 -4.14 -11.39 -16.33
C GLY A 158 -3.25 -11.91 -15.21
N CYS A 159 -2.09 -12.46 -15.55
CA CYS A 159 -1.09 -12.95 -14.60
C CYS A 159 0.03 -11.93 -14.41
N TYR A 160 0.68 -11.98 -13.25
CA TYR A 160 1.85 -11.14 -12.96
C TYR A 160 3.06 -11.94 -12.50
N GLY A 161 4.24 -11.38 -12.73
CA GLY A 161 5.50 -11.81 -12.13
C GLY A 161 6.10 -10.64 -11.35
N LEU A 162 6.75 -10.94 -10.23
CA LEU A 162 7.36 -9.97 -9.34
C LEU A 162 8.87 -10.20 -9.26
N ILE A 163 9.63 -9.12 -9.33
CA ILE A 163 11.09 -9.12 -9.21
C ILE A 163 11.45 -8.14 -8.09
N PRO A 164 11.88 -8.60 -6.90
CA PRO A 164 12.49 -7.72 -5.91
C PRO A 164 13.88 -7.29 -6.39
N PHE A 165 14.27 -6.05 -6.11
CA PHE A 165 15.63 -5.60 -6.40
C PHE A 165 16.08 -4.50 -5.45
N GLU A 166 17.37 -4.54 -5.09
CA GLU A 166 18.01 -3.44 -4.37
C GLU A 166 18.58 -2.42 -5.35
N ARG A 167 18.52 -1.13 -5.00
CA ARG A 167 19.01 -0.09 -5.91
C ARG A 167 19.61 1.13 -5.22
N GLN A 168 20.62 1.71 -5.87
CA GLN A 168 21.24 2.99 -5.50
C GLN A 168 20.85 4.18 -6.41
N ASP A 169 20.44 3.95 -7.67
CA ASP A 169 20.09 5.01 -8.64
C ASP A 169 18.57 5.39 -8.66
N ASP A 170 18.17 6.48 -9.34
CA ASP A 170 16.77 7.00 -9.43
C ASP A 170 15.76 6.16 -10.26
N LEU A 171 14.58 5.82 -9.71
CA LEU A 171 13.57 4.90 -10.30
C LEU A 171 13.26 5.11 -11.80
N TYR A 172 13.11 6.36 -12.25
CA TYR A 172 12.75 6.67 -13.63
C TYR A 172 13.85 6.24 -14.62
N ASN A 173 15.11 6.49 -14.27
CA ASN A 173 16.25 6.11 -15.11
C ASN A 173 16.37 4.60 -15.30
N TYR A 174 16.03 3.81 -14.27
CA TYR A 174 16.00 2.35 -14.40
C TYR A 174 14.83 1.90 -15.26
N ALA A 175 13.63 2.43 -15.03
CA ALA A 175 12.47 2.12 -15.86
C ALA A 175 12.73 2.36 -17.36
N THR A 176 13.52 3.40 -17.67
CA THR A 176 13.92 3.75 -19.03
C THR A 176 14.99 2.80 -19.60
N LYS A 177 15.95 2.37 -18.78
CA LYS A 177 17.07 1.49 -19.20
C LYS A 177 16.73 -0.02 -19.13
N TYR A 178 15.67 -0.39 -18.42
CA TYR A 178 15.29 -1.78 -18.21
C TYR A 178 15.01 -2.47 -19.55
N ASN A 179 15.66 -3.63 -19.77
CA ASN A 179 15.50 -4.38 -21.01
C ASN A 179 14.19 -5.20 -20.98
N LYS A 180 13.15 -4.64 -21.60
CA LYS A 180 11.81 -5.24 -21.67
C LYS A 180 11.72 -6.41 -22.67
N GLU A 181 12.69 -6.56 -23.57
CA GLU A 181 12.62 -7.55 -24.65
C GLU A 181 12.75 -9.00 -24.17
N LYS A 182 13.24 -9.22 -22.94
CA LYS A 182 13.41 -10.56 -22.38
C LYS A 182 12.09 -11.27 -22.08
N ILE A 183 10.99 -10.55 -21.87
CA ILE A 183 9.74 -11.12 -21.36
C ILE A 183 8.64 -10.97 -22.39
N THR A 184 8.12 -12.10 -22.84
CA THR A 184 7.07 -12.17 -23.88
C THR A 184 5.74 -12.69 -23.36
N ASN A 185 5.74 -13.39 -22.22
CA ASN A 185 4.57 -13.83 -21.47
C ASN A 185 4.92 -13.98 -19.97
N VAL A 186 3.89 -14.10 -19.15
CA VAL A 186 4.04 -14.48 -17.74
C VAL A 186 3.39 -15.85 -17.55
N GLU A 187 4.14 -16.80 -16.98
CA GLU A 187 3.64 -18.15 -16.70
C GLU A 187 2.50 -18.09 -15.67
N ARG A 188 1.40 -18.76 -15.96
CA ARG A 188 0.25 -18.80 -15.04
C ARG A 188 0.50 -19.79 -13.92
N THR A 189 0.41 -19.31 -12.69
CA THR A 189 0.49 -20.13 -11.47
C THR A 189 -0.77 -19.94 -10.62
N LYS A 190 -0.85 -20.63 -9.48
CA LYS A 190 -2.01 -20.58 -8.58
C LYS A 190 -2.19 -19.21 -7.91
N ASN A 191 -1.09 -18.49 -7.65
CA ASN A 191 -1.09 -17.31 -6.78
C ASN A 191 -0.85 -15.99 -7.51
N ASN A 192 -0.58 -16.02 -8.82
CA ASN A 192 -0.11 -14.87 -9.58
C ASN A 192 -1.17 -14.18 -10.45
N LYS A 193 -2.44 -14.30 -10.12
CA LYS A 193 -3.49 -13.54 -10.82
C LYS A 193 -3.46 -12.08 -10.40
N PHE A 194 -3.31 -11.18 -11.36
CA PHE A 194 -3.43 -9.74 -11.15
C PHE A 194 -4.93 -9.41 -11.06
N ASN A 195 -5.36 -8.90 -9.90
CA ASN A 195 -6.74 -8.44 -9.72
C ASN A 195 -6.70 -6.94 -9.45
N LEU A 196 -7.35 -6.19 -10.33
CA LEU A 196 -7.63 -4.78 -10.08
C LEU A 196 -8.71 -4.69 -9.01
N ILE A 197 -8.42 -3.96 -7.95
CA ILE A 197 -9.35 -3.64 -6.87
C ILE A 197 -9.80 -2.21 -7.10
N ASP A 198 -11.12 -2.02 -7.16
CA ASP A 198 -11.73 -0.69 -7.16
C ASP A 198 -11.82 -0.19 -5.72
N PHE A 199 -11.15 0.93 -5.44
CA PHE A 199 -11.13 1.53 -4.11
C PHE A 199 -12.06 2.74 -4.08
N GLY A 200 -13.15 2.62 -3.33
CA GLY A 200 -13.98 3.76 -3.00
C GLY A 200 -13.19 4.86 -2.26
N THR A 201 -13.63 6.10 -2.37
CA THR A 201 -12.96 7.28 -1.78
C THR A 201 -12.71 7.12 -0.27
N GLU A 202 -13.61 6.47 0.48
CA GLU A 202 -13.42 6.20 1.91
C GLU A 202 -12.23 5.28 2.18
N SER A 203 -12.04 4.25 1.36
CA SER A 203 -10.90 3.34 1.47
C SER A 203 -9.60 4.05 1.14
N ILE A 204 -9.60 4.90 0.10
CA ILE A 204 -8.45 5.75 -0.24
C ILE A 204 -8.12 6.67 0.95
N ALA A 205 -9.12 7.36 1.52
CA ALA A 205 -8.92 8.21 2.69
C ALA A 205 -8.32 7.46 3.89
N LYS A 206 -8.81 6.25 4.19
CA LYS A 206 -8.23 5.40 5.25
C LYS A 206 -6.77 5.06 4.97
N ILE A 207 -6.42 4.72 3.73
CA ILE A 207 -5.04 4.40 3.35
C ILE A 207 -4.11 5.61 3.56
N TYR A 208 -4.55 6.80 3.17
CA TYR A 208 -3.76 8.04 3.33
C TYR A 208 -3.58 8.42 4.80
N ILE A 209 -4.65 8.32 5.60
CA ILE A 209 -4.59 8.55 7.05
C ILE A 209 -3.66 7.53 7.70
N ASN A 210 -3.83 6.23 7.41
CA ASN A 210 -3.01 5.17 7.99
C ASN A 210 -1.53 5.32 7.63
N TYR A 211 -1.23 5.66 6.37
CA TYR A 211 0.13 5.96 5.95
C TYR A 211 0.71 7.14 6.73
N TYR A 212 -0.02 8.25 6.86
CA TYR A 212 0.48 9.40 7.60
C TYR A 212 0.65 9.12 9.10
N VAL A 213 -0.29 8.41 9.72
CA VAL A 213 -0.18 7.93 11.11
C VAL A 213 1.04 7.02 11.28
N ASN A 214 1.30 6.14 10.30
CA ASN A 214 2.51 5.32 10.30
C ASN A 214 3.79 6.19 10.26
N LEU A 215 3.81 7.25 9.45
CA LEU A 215 4.94 8.20 9.44
C LEU A 215 5.10 8.92 10.80
N LEU A 216 4.02 9.36 11.45
CA LEU A 216 4.12 10.01 12.77
C LEU A 216 4.85 9.14 13.82
N PHE A 217 4.67 7.82 13.69
CA PHE A 217 5.25 6.84 14.59
C PHE A 217 6.66 6.40 14.18
N ASN A 218 6.87 6.10 12.89
CA ASN A 218 8.10 5.48 12.38
C ASN A 218 9.11 6.44 11.74
N ASP A 219 8.66 7.57 11.21
CA ASP A 219 9.51 8.52 10.45
C ASP A 219 8.95 9.95 10.56
N ILE A 220 9.18 10.55 11.73
CA ILE A 220 8.63 11.85 12.07
C ILE A 220 9.18 12.99 11.19
N ASP A 221 10.40 12.84 10.67
CA ASP A 221 10.99 13.78 9.73
C ASP A 221 10.23 13.76 8.39
N LYS A 222 9.89 12.58 7.85
CA LYS A 222 9.00 12.47 6.67
C LYS A 222 7.60 12.97 6.96
N ALA A 223 7.01 12.64 8.11
CA ALA A 223 5.69 13.13 8.50
C ALA A 223 5.64 14.67 8.53
N TYR A 224 6.68 15.30 9.09
CA TYR A 224 6.85 16.75 9.09
C TYR A 224 7.00 17.31 7.67
N ASN A 225 7.79 16.65 6.83
CA ASN A 225 8.05 17.12 5.47
C ASN A 225 6.80 17.10 4.59
N LYS A 226 5.85 16.18 4.84
CA LYS A 226 4.54 16.14 4.20
C LYS A 226 3.61 17.28 4.63
N LEU A 227 3.89 18.02 5.71
CA LEU A 227 3.06 19.16 6.11
C LEU A 227 3.08 20.28 5.07
N SER A 228 1.91 20.86 4.80
CA SER A 228 1.75 22.10 4.04
C SER A 228 2.50 23.27 4.70
N SER A 229 2.85 24.29 3.92
CA SER A 229 3.56 25.48 4.43
C SER A 229 2.85 26.13 5.61
N LYS A 230 1.51 26.26 5.55
CA LYS A 230 0.69 26.79 6.65
C LYS A 230 0.80 25.97 7.94
N MET A 231 0.95 24.64 7.84
CA MET A 231 1.15 23.79 9.02
C MET A 231 2.58 23.92 9.58
N LYS A 232 3.58 24.09 8.70
CA LYS A 232 4.98 24.37 9.11
C LYS A 232 5.15 25.74 9.76
N GLU A 233 4.26 26.69 9.49
CA GLU A 233 4.21 27.96 10.25
C GLU A 233 3.74 27.76 11.70
N LYS A 234 2.86 26.77 11.94
CA LYS A 234 2.40 26.40 13.29
C LYS A 234 3.45 25.55 14.04
N TYR A 235 4.17 24.71 13.32
CA TYR A 235 5.22 23.84 13.86
C TYR A 235 6.54 24.19 13.15
N LEU A 236 7.25 25.19 13.65
CA LEU A 236 8.40 25.78 12.95
C LEU A 236 9.54 24.78 12.67
N THR A 237 9.69 23.78 13.54
CA THR A 237 10.72 22.75 13.41
C THR A 237 10.15 21.34 13.59
N VAL A 238 10.91 20.34 13.14
CA VAL A 238 10.62 18.93 13.43
C VAL A 238 10.57 18.67 14.94
N GLN A 239 11.37 19.37 15.75
CA GLN A 239 11.35 19.20 17.20
C GLN A 239 10.04 19.70 17.82
N ASP A 240 9.52 20.84 17.36
CA ASP A 240 8.20 21.34 17.79
C ASP A 240 7.10 20.33 17.41
N PHE A 241 7.19 19.80 16.19
CA PHE A 241 6.26 18.80 15.69
C PHE A 241 6.29 17.49 16.50
N LYS A 242 7.48 17.05 16.96
CA LYS A 242 7.62 15.86 17.82
C LYS A 242 6.85 15.98 19.13
N TYR A 243 6.73 17.17 19.72
CA TYR A 243 5.97 17.37 20.96
C TYR A 243 4.46 17.20 20.79
N VAL A 244 3.92 17.50 19.60
CA VAL A 244 2.48 17.43 19.31
C VAL A 244 2.06 16.16 18.57
N ARG A 245 3.02 15.33 18.12
CA ARG A 245 2.75 14.15 17.27
C ARG A 245 1.67 13.22 17.83
N LYS A 246 1.66 13.00 19.15
CA LYS A 246 0.72 12.09 19.81
C LYS A 246 -0.70 12.65 19.84
N ASP A 247 -0.83 13.97 19.97
CA ASP A 247 -2.12 14.64 19.87
C ASP A 247 -2.68 14.53 18.45
N ILE A 248 -1.83 14.76 17.44
CA ILE A 248 -2.20 14.62 16.03
C ILE A 248 -2.60 13.17 15.71
N GLU A 249 -1.81 12.19 16.16
CA GLU A 249 -2.11 10.76 16.01
C GLU A 249 -3.48 10.41 16.62
N ASN A 250 -3.72 10.81 17.87
CA ASN A 250 -4.99 10.56 18.56
C ASN A 250 -6.18 11.18 17.81
N LYS A 251 -6.00 12.39 17.26
CA LYS A 251 -7.01 13.08 16.46
C LYS A 251 -7.32 12.33 15.16
N MET A 252 -6.29 11.81 14.49
CA MET A 252 -6.41 11.08 13.22
C MET A 252 -7.01 9.68 13.34
N ASN A 253 -6.92 9.06 14.52
CA ASN A 253 -7.52 7.75 14.80
C ASN A 253 -9.07 7.79 14.97
N SER A 254 -9.70 8.96 14.78
CA SER A 254 -11.15 9.10 14.82
C SER A 254 -11.82 8.54 13.55
N LYS A 255 -13.11 8.19 13.64
CA LYS A 255 -13.87 7.67 12.50
C LYS A 255 -14.04 8.74 11.42
N ILE A 256 -13.95 8.35 10.15
CA ILE A 256 -14.33 9.21 9.02
C ILE A 256 -15.83 9.49 9.11
N TYR A 257 -16.18 10.78 9.17
CA TYR A 257 -17.56 11.26 9.16
C TYR A 257 -18.01 11.63 7.76
N ALA A 258 -17.16 12.37 7.04
CA ALA A 258 -17.41 12.77 5.66
C ALA A 258 -16.09 12.84 4.88
N HIS A 259 -16.21 12.80 3.57
CA HIS A 259 -15.08 12.90 2.66
C HIS A 259 -15.52 13.46 1.31
N SER A 260 -14.60 14.10 0.61
CA SER A 260 -14.82 14.55 -0.76
C SER A 260 -13.52 14.56 -1.55
N THR A 261 -13.65 14.42 -2.87
CA THR A 261 -12.54 14.61 -3.80
C THR A 261 -12.85 15.76 -4.75
N SER A 262 -11.84 16.57 -5.04
CA SER A 262 -11.92 17.57 -6.09
C SER A 262 -10.63 17.60 -6.89
N LYS A 263 -10.75 17.92 -8.18
CA LYS A 263 -9.61 18.03 -9.08
C LYS A 263 -9.36 19.49 -9.43
N LYS A 264 -8.12 19.92 -9.28
CA LYS A 264 -7.58 21.19 -9.80
C LYS A 264 -6.58 20.86 -10.90
N GLU A 265 -6.18 21.84 -11.70
CA GLU A 265 -5.31 21.61 -12.87
C GLU A 265 -4.00 20.88 -12.52
N GLN A 266 -3.43 21.16 -11.35
CA GLN A 266 -2.10 20.67 -10.95
C GLN A 266 -2.14 19.69 -9.76
N TYR A 267 -3.30 19.48 -9.14
CA TYR A 267 -3.41 18.63 -7.95
C TYR A 267 -4.82 18.09 -7.76
N ASN A 268 -4.92 16.93 -7.14
CA ASN A 268 -6.16 16.44 -6.54
C ASN A 268 -6.22 16.88 -5.08
N ILE A 269 -7.43 17.09 -4.57
CA ILE A 269 -7.68 17.35 -3.16
C ILE A 269 -8.57 16.25 -2.65
N LEU A 270 -8.09 15.51 -1.65
CA LEU A 270 -8.88 14.61 -0.83
C LEU A 270 -9.08 15.29 0.53
N GLU A 271 -10.32 15.70 0.79
CA GLU A 271 -10.72 16.29 2.08
C GLU A 271 -11.47 15.24 2.90
N VAL A 272 -11.09 15.11 4.16
CA VAL A 272 -11.63 14.12 5.10
C VAL A 272 -12.01 14.82 6.39
N GLN A 273 -13.29 14.76 6.74
CA GLN A 273 -13.79 15.22 8.03
C GLN A 273 -13.92 14.02 8.96
N LEU A 274 -13.30 14.11 10.13
CA LEU A 274 -13.37 13.11 11.18
C LEU A 274 -14.50 13.43 12.17
N SER A 275 -14.97 12.40 12.87
CA SER A 275 -16.09 12.50 13.81
C SER A 275 -15.81 13.37 15.05
N ASN A 276 -14.53 13.68 15.31
CA ASN A 276 -14.12 14.63 16.36
C ASN A 276 -14.03 16.08 15.86
N GLY A 277 -14.46 16.38 14.63
CA GLY A 277 -14.47 17.72 14.06
C GLY A 277 -13.19 18.09 13.28
N VAL A 278 -12.14 17.29 13.37
CA VAL A 278 -10.88 17.51 12.65
C VAL A 278 -11.09 17.33 11.15
N ILE A 279 -10.58 18.28 10.36
CA ILE A 279 -10.57 18.22 8.90
C ILE A 279 -9.13 18.00 8.44
N ILE A 280 -8.94 16.97 7.64
CA ILE A 280 -7.66 16.59 7.04
C ILE A 280 -7.77 16.82 5.54
N ILE A 281 -6.82 17.55 4.97
CA ILE A 281 -6.77 17.81 3.53
C ILE A 281 -5.45 17.27 2.99
N PHE A 282 -5.56 16.28 2.12
CA PHE A 282 -4.45 15.79 1.31
C PHE A 282 -4.49 16.50 -0.05
N LYS A 283 -3.45 17.26 -0.35
CA LYS A 283 -3.28 17.94 -1.64
C LYS A 283 -2.23 17.18 -2.44
N GLU A 284 -2.68 16.42 -3.42
CA GLU A 284 -1.90 15.41 -4.14
C GLU A 284 -1.45 15.90 -5.50
N THR A 285 -0.14 15.92 -5.75
CA THR A 285 0.44 16.04 -7.09
C THR A 285 0.48 14.70 -7.82
N ASN A 286 0.51 13.61 -7.05
CA ASN A 286 0.47 12.24 -7.54
C ASN A 286 -0.09 11.30 -6.46
N VAL A 287 -0.40 10.04 -6.82
CA VAL A 287 -0.81 9.05 -5.82
C VAL A 287 0.32 8.86 -4.80
N MET A 288 0.02 9.04 -3.50
CA MET A 288 0.90 9.04 -2.33
C MET A 288 1.93 10.19 -2.26
N ASP A 289 1.90 11.11 -3.24
CA ASP A 289 2.70 12.32 -3.25
C ASP A 289 1.82 13.54 -2.93
N PHE A 290 1.80 13.92 -1.66
CA PHE A 290 0.88 14.93 -1.14
C PHE A 290 1.51 15.88 -0.12
N GLU A 291 0.90 17.06 -0.03
CA GLU A 291 0.99 17.96 1.12
C GLU A 291 -0.22 17.75 2.03
N LEU A 292 -0.02 17.85 3.34
CA LEU A 292 -1.03 17.66 4.37
C LEU A 292 -1.38 18.98 5.06
N HIS A 293 -2.67 19.27 5.13
CA HIS A 293 -3.21 20.28 6.03
C HIS A 293 -4.12 19.63 7.06
N ILE A 294 -4.03 20.07 8.31
CA ILE A 294 -4.87 19.58 9.41
C ILE A 294 -5.52 20.83 10.02
N ASP A 295 -6.82 20.97 9.82
CA ASP A 295 -7.62 22.03 10.42
C ASP A 295 -8.40 21.45 11.60
N ASP A 296 -8.05 21.89 12.79
CA ASP A 296 -8.74 21.56 14.03
C ASP A 296 -9.64 22.75 14.34
N LYS A 297 -10.83 22.77 13.74
CA LYS A 297 -11.87 23.66 14.19
C LYS A 297 -12.30 23.12 15.54
N GLU A 298 -11.89 23.77 16.62
CA GLU A 298 -12.61 23.63 17.89
C GLU A 298 -14.07 23.92 17.57
N VAL A 299 -14.89 22.86 17.55
CA VAL A 299 -16.33 23.01 17.42
C VAL A 299 -16.73 23.72 18.70
N ALA A 300 -16.92 25.04 18.61
CA ALA A 300 -17.63 25.79 19.62
C ALA A 300 -19.01 25.15 19.72
N TYR A 301 -19.20 24.33 20.76
CA TYR A 301 -20.54 23.97 21.19
C TYR A 301 -21.14 25.26 21.74
N GLU A 302 -21.94 25.94 20.91
CA GLU A 302 -22.94 26.91 21.38
C GLU A 302 -24.08 26.19 22.11
#